data_AF-A0A962PJ88-F1
#
_entry.id   AF-A0A962PJ88-F1
#
_cell.length_a   1.000
_cell.length_b   1.000
_cell.length_c   1.000
_cell.angle_alpha   90.00
_cell.angle_beta   90.00
_cell.angle_gamma   90.00
#
_symmetry.space_group_name_H-M   'P 1'
#
loop_
_entity.id
_entity.type
_entity.pdbx_description
1 polymer ?
#
loop_
_entity_poly.entity_id
_entity_poly.type
_entity_poly.pdbx_seq_one_letter_code
_entity_poly.pdbx_strand_id
1 'polypeptide(L)'
;MMISPIFFPFISAALYGLGYLMIERNTSNISVTAFLLLSCLMGLFNVFLLWLIKREPVDYSPLFESPGLLVALITTLFVASTGWMITNFSIRGTSAVYAAMGEISYPFFVLFFGFLFFGIRRFDYSTLIGGALIFAGSFIMIYGRAKLGGAG
;
A
#
# COMPACT_ATOMS: atom_id res chain seq x y z
N MET A 1 -2.93 5.88 28.12
CA MET A 1 -1.93 6.62 27.30
C MET A 1 -2.36 6.47 25.84
N MET A 2 -2.93 7.50 25.21
CA MET A 2 -3.27 7.40 23.78
C MET A 2 -1.99 7.43 22.96
N ILE A 3 -1.78 6.43 22.11
CA ILE A 3 -0.68 6.42 21.15
C ILE A 3 -0.92 7.58 20.16
N SER A 4 0.08 8.45 20.01
CA SER A 4 -0.01 9.56 19.05
C SER A 4 -0.18 9.03 17.63
N PRO A 5 -1.05 9.64 16.78
CA PRO A 5 -1.24 9.21 15.39
C PRO A 5 0.04 9.15 14.56
N ILE A 6 1.10 9.86 14.96
CA ILE A 6 2.41 9.83 14.32
C ILE A 6 3.06 8.44 14.32
N PHE A 7 2.64 7.55 15.23
CA PHE A 7 3.15 6.18 15.31
C PHE A 7 2.33 5.16 14.52
N PHE A 8 1.13 5.52 14.05
CA PHE A 8 0.28 4.60 13.27
C PHE A 8 0.93 4.09 11.98
N PRO A 9 1.72 4.88 11.23
CA PRO A 9 2.44 4.36 10.06
C PRO A 9 3.40 3.21 10.39
N PHE A 10 4.06 3.24 11.55
CA PHE A 10 4.97 2.16 11.97
C PHE A 10 4.21 0.88 12.36
N ILE A 11 3.10 1.04 13.08
CA ILE A 11 2.21 -0.09 13.41
C ILE A 11 1.64 -0.69 12.13
N SER A 12 1.19 0.17 11.20
CA SER A 12 0.71 -0.24 9.89
C SER A 12 1.80 -1.01 9.13
N ALA A 13 3.02 -0.48 9.03
CA ALA A 13 4.14 -1.14 8.35
C ALA A 13 4.46 -2.53 8.95
N ALA A 14 4.41 -2.67 10.28
CA ALA A 14 4.60 -3.97 10.93
C ALA A 14 3.49 -4.96 10.59
N LEU A 15 2.23 -4.51 10.58
CA LEU A 15 1.08 -5.34 10.18
C LEU A 15 1.13 -5.72 8.70
N TYR A 16 1.55 -4.82 7.82
CA TYR A 16 1.79 -5.10 6.41
C TYR A 16 2.89 -6.15 6.25
N GLY A 17 4.01 -6.03 6.96
CA GLY A 17 5.08 -7.03 6.95
C GLY A 17 4.61 -8.43 7.36
N LEU A 18 3.84 -8.54 8.45
CA LEU A 18 3.20 -9.81 8.84
C LEU A 18 2.22 -10.30 7.77
N GLY A 19 1.41 -9.39 7.22
CA GLY A 19 0.46 -9.67 6.16
C GLY A 19 1.11 -10.29 4.94
N TYR A 20 2.32 -9.84 4.55
CA TYR A 20 2.99 -10.33 3.34
C TYR A 20 3.41 -11.78 3.50
N LEU A 21 3.94 -12.13 4.68
CA LEU A 21 4.29 -13.52 5.02
C LEU A 21 3.05 -14.41 5.04
N MET A 22 1.91 -13.90 5.53
CA MET A 22 0.64 -14.63 5.51
C MET A 22 0.09 -14.79 4.09
N ILE A 23 0.24 -13.79 3.22
CA ILE A 23 -0.12 -13.86 1.80
C ILE A 23 0.72 -14.90 1.09
N GLU A 24 2.03 -14.90 1.26
CA GLU A 24 2.94 -15.89 0.67
C GLU A 24 2.51 -17.31 1.07
N ARG A 25 2.26 -17.53 2.36
CA ARG A 25 1.77 -18.82 2.88
C ARG A 25 0.41 -19.19 2.30
N ASN A 26 -0.54 -18.27 2.23
CA ASN A 26 -1.90 -18.57 1.78
C ASN A 26 -1.99 -18.77 0.27
N THR A 27 -1.31 -17.94 -0.51
CA THR A 27 -1.34 -17.98 -1.99
C THR A 27 -0.60 -19.19 -2.60
N SER A 28 0.12 -19.95 -1.77
CA SER A 28 0.59 -21.30 -2.13
C SER A 28 -0.55 -22.34 -2.16
N ASN A 29 -1.64 -22.11 -1.41
CA ASN A 29 -2.77 -23.03 -1.26
C ASN A 29 -4.04 -22.55 -1.97
N ILE A 30 -4.20 -21.24 -2.16
CA ILE A 30 -5.35 -20.63 -2.83
C ILE A 30 -4.91 -19.70 -3.96
N SER A 31 -5.79 -19.47 -4.93
CA SER A 31 -5.51 -18.51 -6.01
C SER A 31 -5.46 -17.07 -5.47
N VAL A 32 -4.65 -16.22 -6.12
CA VAL A 32 -4.60 -14.77 -5.83
C VAL A 32 -6.00 -14.15 -5.93
N THR A 33 -6.78 -14.54 -6.94
CA THR A 33 -8.16 -14.06 -7.12
C THR A 33 -9.05 -14.42 -5.93
N ALA A 34 -8.99 -15.65 -5.42
CA ALA A 34 -9.76 -16.06 -4.25
C ALA A 34 -9.33 -15.26 -3.00
N PHE A 35 -8.03 -15.06 -2.82
CA PHE A 35 -7.50 -14.24 -1.74
C PHE A 35 -7.98 -12.78 -1.81
N LEU A 36 -7.97 -12.17 -3.00
CA LEU A 36 -8.47 -10.81 -3.21
C LEU A 36 -9.97 -10.68 -2.93
N LEU A 37 -10.78 -11.66 -3.34
CA LEU A 37 -12.21 -11.69 -3.02
C LEU A 37 -12.47 -11.77 -1.51
N LEU A 38 -11.74 -12.64 -0.79
CA LEU A 38 -11.82 -12.72 0.66
C LEU A 38 -11.35 -11.43 1.35
N SER A 39 -10.37 -10.73 0.76
CA SER A 39 -9.90 -9.44 1.28
C SER A 39 -10.98 -8.36 1.23
N CYS A 40 -11.87 -8.38 0.22
CA CYS A 40 -13.03 -7.49 0.16
C CYS A 40 -13.99 -7.71 1.35
N LEU A 41 -14.20 -8.96 1.78
CA LEU A 41 -15.03 -9.27 2.95
C LEU A 41 -14.40 -8.72 4.24
N MET A 42 -13.07 -8.80 4.38
CA MET A 42 -12.36 -8.19 5.50
C MET A 42 -12.46 -6.65 5.49
N GLY A 43 -12.57 -6.04 4.31
CA GLY A 43 -12.89 -4.61 4.17
C GLY A 43 -14.23 -4.25 4.82
N LEU A 44 -15.28 -5.05 4.58
CA LEU A 44 -16.60 -4.86 5.22
C LEU A 44 -16.52 -5.02 6.73
N PHE A 45 -15.73 -5.98 7.21
CA PHE A 45 -15.48 -6.15 8.65
C PHE A 45 -14.79 -4.92 9.26
N ASN A 46 -13.81 -4.32 8.58
CA ASN A 46 -13.16 -3.09 9.04
C ASN A 46 -14.14 -1.90 9.10
N VAL A 47 -15.03 -1.75 8.11
CA VAL A 47 -16.09 -0.73 8.13
C VAL A 47 -17.03 -0.96 9.33
N PHE A 48 -17.42 -2.21 9.58
CA PHE A 48 -18.23 -2.57 10.73
C PHE A 48 -17.54 -2.21 12.07
N LEU A 49 -16.23 -2.46 12.20
CA LEU A 49 -15.47 -2.07 13.38
C LEU A 49 -15.40 -0.55 13.56
N LEU A 50 -15.19 0.22 12.50
CA LEU A 50 -15.19 1.68 12.56
C LEU A 50 -16.56 2.22 13.00
N TRP A 51 -17.64 1.66 12.45
CA TRP A 51 -18.99 1.99 12.88
C TRP A 51 -19.22 1.64 14.36
N LEU A 52 -18.75 0.49 14.84
CA LEU A 52 -18.92 0.08 16.23
C LEU A 52 -18.16 0.98 17.21
N ILE A 53 -16.91 1.34 16.88
CA ILE A 53 -15.99 2.08 17.76
C ILE A 53 -16.27 3.60 17.71
N LYS A 54 -16.45 4.16 16.51
CA LYS A 54 -16.54 5.61 16.30
C LYS A 54 -17.92 6.11 15.90
N ARG A 55 -18.87 5.22 15.60
CA ARG A 55 -20.18 5.59 15.03
C ARG A 55 -20.07 6.44 13.76
N GLU A 56 -19.00 6.21 13.01
CA GLU A 56 -18.72 6.96 11.79
C GLU A 56 -19.79 6.62 10.73
N PRO A 57 -20.53 7.61 10.20
CA PRO A 57 -21.56 7.36 9.21
C PRO A 57 -20.94 7.06 7.84
N VAL A 58 -21.58 6.17 7.09
CA VAL A 58 -21.25 5.96 5.67
C VAL A 58 -21.92 7.08 4.87
N ASP A 59 -21.17 8.13 4.56
CA ASP A 59 -21.66 9.29 3.83
C ASP A 59 -21.05 9.35 2.42
N TYR A 60 -21.93 9.25 1.41
CA TYR A 60 -21.57 9.40 -0.01
C TYR A 60 -22.08 10.71 -0.61
N SER A 61 -22.76 11.56 0.17
CA SER A 61 -23.33 12.83 -0.32
C SER A 61 -22.31 13.70 -1.07
N PRO A 62 -21.02 13.82 -0.65
CA PRO A 62 -20.06 14.68 -1.36
C PRO A 62 -19.76 14.21 -2.78
N LEU A 63 -19.94 12.92 -3.09
CA LEU A 63 -19.67 12.35 -4.41
C LEU A 63 -20.69 12.83 -5.45
N PHE A 64 -21.90 13.18 -5.02
CA PHE A 64 -22.97 13.67 -5.89
C PHE A 64 -22.89 15.19 -6.11
N GLU A 65 -22.21 15.90 -5.20
CA GLU A 65 -22.04 17.35 -5.28
C GLU A 65 -20.89 17.76 -6.20
N SER A 66 -19.90 16.88 -6.42
CA SER A 66 -18.72 17.16 -7.25
C SER A 66 -18.36 15.98 -8.15
N PRO A 67 -18.65 16.06 -9.46
CA PRO A 67 -18.23 15.04 -10.43
C PRO A 67 -16.71 14.79 -10.42
N GLY A 68 -15.91 15.82 -10.15
CA GLY A 68 -14.46 15.70 -10.02
C GLY A 68 -14.04 14.81 -8.84
N LEU A 69 -14.77 14.86 -7.73
CA LEU A 69 -14.52 14.00 -6.56
C LEU A 69 -14.82 12.53 -6.87
N LEU A 70 -15.91 12.26 -7.60
CA LEU A 70 -16.25 10.90 -8.04
C LEU A 70 -15.15 10.30 -8.94
N VAL A 71 -14.64 11.09 -9.89
CA VAL A 71 -13.52 10.66 -10.76
C VAL A 71 -12.26 10.40 -9.94
N ALA A 72 -11.93 11.28 -9.00
CA ALA A 72 -10.78 11.11 -8.11
C ALA A 72 -10.91 9.85 -7.23
N LEU A 73 -12.10 9.58 -6.71
CA LEU A 73 -12.38 8.38 -5.91
C LEU A 73 -12.22 7.10 -6.76
N ILE A 74 -12.87 7.02 -7.93
CA ILE A 74 -12.75 5.86 -8.82
C ILE A 74 -11.29 5.62 -9.19
N THR A 75 -10.56 6.69 -9.53
CA THR A 75 -9.13 6.60 -9.85
C THR A 75 -8.33 6.06 -8.67
N THR A 76 -8.58 6.56 -7.47
CA THR A 76 -7.91 6.12 -6.24
C THR A 76 -8.17 4.63 -5.97
N LEU A 77 -9.44 4.20 -6.04
CA LEU A 77 -9.82 2.81 -5.83
C LEU A 77 -9.21 1.88 -6.88
N PHE A 78 -9.21 2.31 -8.14
CA PHE A 78 -8.63 1.54 -9.24
C PHE A 78 -7.12 1.37 -9.09
N VAL A 79 -6.38 2.46 -8.84
CA VAL A 79 -4.91 2.43 -8.69
C VAL A 79 -4.52 1.61 -7.46
N ALA A 80 -5.18 1.81 -6.32
CA ALA A 80 -4.90 1.07 -5.10
C ALA A 80 -5.18 -0.44 -5.26
N SER A 81 -6.33 -0.80 -5.84
CA SER A 81 -6.69 -2.21 -6.05
C SER A 81 -5.76 -2.89 -7.06
N THR A 82 -5.37 -2.19 -8.12
CA THR A 82 -4.44 -2.71 -9.13
C THR A 82 -3.04 -2.89 -8.56
N GLY A 83 -2.53 -1.90 -7.79
CA GLY A 83 -1.25 -2.01 -7.09
C GLY A 83 -1.23 -3.19 -6.12
N TRP A 84 -2.31 -3.37 -5.35
CA TRP A 84 -2.44 -4.51 -4.44
C TRP A 84 -2.47 -5.84 -5.18
N MET A 85 -3.22 -5.94 -6.28
CA MET A 85 -3.26 -7.14 -7.12
C MET A 85 -1.87 -7.50 -7.66
N ILE A 86 -1.14 -6.54 -8.22
CA ILE A 86 0.23 -6.75 -8.75
C ILE A 86 1.18 -7.21 -7.64
N THR A 87 1.07 -6.62 -6.45
CA THR A 87 1.86 -7.01 -5.28
C THR A 87 1.60 -8.46 -4.88
N ASN A 88 0.34 -8.89 -4.82
CA ASN A 88 0.01 -10.27 -4.49
C ASN A 88 0.52 -11.26 -5.54
N PHE A 89 0.46 -10.91 -6.83
CA PHE A 89 1.10 -11.72 -7.88
C PHE A 89 2.62 -11.77 -7.74
N SER A 90 3.26 -10.65 -7.38
CA SER A 90 4.69 -10.60 -7.12
C SER A 90 5.09 -11.48 -5.95
N ILE A 91 4.35 -11.42 -4.83
CA ILE A 91 4.59 -12.29 -3.66
C ILE A 91 4.50 -13.76 -4.07
N ARG A 92 3.44 -14.14 -4.79
CA ARG A 92 3.24 -15.54 -5.22
C ARG A 92 4.32 -16.03 -6.21
N GLY A 93 4.81 -15.15 -7.08
CA GLY A 93 5.82 -15.48 -8.08
C GLY A 93 7.26 -15.38 -7.59
N THR A 94 7.49 -14.79 -6.40
CA THR A 94 8.82 -14.58 -5.84
C THR A 94 8.83 -14.93 -4.35
N SER A 95 8.73 -13.94 -3.47
CA SER A 95 8.55 -14.11 -2.01
C SER A 95 7.98 -12.82 -1.41
N ALA A 96 7.44 -12.91 -0.19
CA ALA A 96 7.02 -11.74 0.59
C ALA A 96 8.14 -10.72 0.75
N VAL A 97 9.35 -11.21 1.02
CA VAL A 97 10.53 -10.37 1.26
C VAL A 97 10.91 -9.61 0.00
N TYR A 98 10.95 -10.28 -1.15
CA TYR A 98 11.30 -9.64 -2.41
C TYR A 98 10.27 -8.58 -2.82
N ALA A 99 8.98 -8.90 -2.71
CA ALA A 99 7.90 -7.94 -3.01
C ALA A 99 7.96 -6.71 -2.08
N ALA A 100 8.14 -6.92 -0.77
CA ALA A 100 8.24 -5.83 0.21
C ALA A 100 9.45 -4.91 -0.05
N MET A 101 10.60 -5.48 -0.44
CA MET A 101 11.80 -4.71 -0.81
C MET A 101 11.55 -3.78 -1.98
N GLY A 102 10.78 -4.22 -2.98
CA GLY A 102 10.41 -3.36 -4.11
C GLY A 102 9.37 -2.31 -3.73
N GLU A 103 8.37 -2.71 -2.97
CA GLU A 103 7.27 -1.83 -2.65
C GLU A 103 7.66 -0.68 -1.71
N ILE A 104 8.63 -0.87 -0.81
CA ILE A 104 9.08 0.20 0.08
C ILE A 104 9.62 1.44 -0.65
N SER A 105 9.80 1.38 -1.98
CA SER A 105 10.09 2.53 -2.83
C SER A 105 8.91 3.50 -2.99
N TYR A 106 7.67 3.14 -2.61
CA TYR A 106 6.50 4.01 -2.79
C TYR A 106 6.60 5.42 -2.17
N PRO A 107 7.29 5.68 -1.02
CA PRO A 107 7.44 7.03 -0.49
C PRO A 107 8.11 7.98 -1.49
N PHE A 108 9.05 7.49 -2.29
CA PHE A 108 9.64 8.26 -3.39
C PHE A 108 8.59 8.61 -4.46
N PHE A 109 7.78 7.62 -4.87
CA PHE A 109 6.71 7.82 -5.86
C PHE A 109 5.61 8.76 -5.34
N VAL A 110 5.30 8.75 -4.04
CA VAL A 110 4.37 9.71 -3.43
C VAL A 110 4.87 11.14 -3.59
N LEU A 111 6.17 11.40 -3.35
CA LEU A 111 6.76 12.73 -3.58
C LEU A 111 6.72 13.12 -5.06
N PHE A 112 7.11 12.19 -5.93
CA PHE A 112 7.15 12.41 -7.37
C PHE A 112 5.77 12.72 -7.96
N PHE A 113 4.75 11.92 -7.65
CA PHE A 113 3.38 12.15 -8.12
C PHE A 113 2.72 13.34 -7.43
N GLY A 114 3.04 13.60 -6.15
CA GLY A 114 2.65 14.82 -5.45
C GLY A 114 3.12 16.08 -6.17
N PHE A 115 4.37 16.08 -6.63
CA PHE A 115 4.93 17.17 -7.44
C PHE A 115 4.28 17.26 -8.82
N LEU A 116 4.12 16.13 -9.51
CA LEU A 116 3.69 16.07 -10.91
C LEU A 116 2.20 16.40 -11.10
N PHE A 117 1.32 15.79 -10.29
CA PHE A 117 -0.12 15.87 -10.49
C PHE A 117 -0.84 16.84 -9.54
N PHE A 118 -0.29 17.03 -8.34
CA PHE A 118 -0.94 17.83 -7.28
C PHE A 118 -0.25 19.17 -7.01
N GLY A 119 0.82 19.49 -7.76
CA GLY A 119 1.50 20.77 -7.66
C GLY A 119 2.17 21.01 -6.29
N ILE A 120 2.47 19.96 -5.53
CA ILE A 120 3.21 20.08 -4.27
C ILE A 120 4.64 20.52 -4.61
N ARG A 121 5.03 21.74 -4.22
CA ARG A 121 6.37 22.30 -4.49
C ARG A 121 7.23 22.47 -3.24
N ARG A 122 6.63 22.54 -2.06
CA ARG A 122 7.33 22.75 -0.79
C ARG A 122 7.73 21.40 -0.21
N PHE A 123 8.89 20.90 -0.62
CA PHE A 123 9.53 19.76 0.02
C PHE A 123 10.71 20.24 0.85
N ASP A 124 10.85 19.71 2.06
CA ASP A 124 12.08 19.87 2.83
C ASP A 124 13.19 19.04 2.18
N TYR A 125 14.44 19.53 2.25
CA TYR A 125 15.60 18.80 1.74
C TYR A 125 15.75 17.43 2.40
N SER A 126 15.41 17.29 3.70
CA SER A 126 15.44 16.01 4.41
C SER A 126 14.49 15.00 3.77
N THR A 127 13.32 15.44 3.33
CA THR A 127 12.30 14.61 2.69
C THR A 127 12.76 14.14 1.31
N LEU A 128 13.37 15.03 0.52
CA LEU A 128 13.90 14.69 -0.81
C LEU A 128 15.07 13.70 -0.71
N ILE A 129 16.01 13.96 0.19
CA ILE A 129 17.17 13.08 0.43
C ILE A 129 16.69 11.73 0.97
N GLY A 130 15.79 11.73 1.95
CA GLY A 130 15.22 10.51 2.51
C GLY A 130 14.50 9.67 1.45
N GLY A 131 13.66 10.29 0.62
CA GLY A 131 12.99 9.62 -0.50
C GLY A 131 13.97 9.01 -1.51
N ALA A 132 15.01 9.74 -1.89
CA ALA A 132 16.04 9.25 -2.79
C ALA A 132 16.82 8.06 -2.20
N LEU A 133 17.15 8.10 -0.91
CA LEU A 133 17.84 7.00 -0.21
C LEU A 133 16.96 5.76 -0.09
N ILE A 134 15.66 5.92 0.18
CA ILE A 134 14.69 4.81 0.19
C ILE A 134 14.63 4.13 -1.18
N PHE A 135 14.51 4.92 -2.25
CA PHE A 135 14.47 4.39 -3.61
C PHE A 135 15.77 3.65 -3.98
N ALA A 136 16.93 4.26 -3.69
CA ALA A 136 18.23 3.64 -3.93
C ALA A 136 18.41 2.35 -3.13
N GLY A 137 18.04 2.35 -1.84
CA GLY A 137 18.11 1.17 -0.98
C GLY A 137 17.22 0.02 -1.48
N SER A 138 15.97 0.32 -1.85
CA SER A 138 15.05 -0.63 -2.48
C SER A 138 15.65 -1.25 -3.75
N PHE A 139 16.20 -0.41 -4.63
CA PHE A 139 16.83 -0.86 -5.87
C PHE A 139 18.04 -1.78 -5.61
N ILE A 140 18.92 -1.42 -4.67
CA ILE A 140 20.09 -2.23 -4.30
C ILE A 140 19.65 -3.60 -3.77
N MET A 141 18.63 -3.65 -2.91
CA MET A 141 18.11 -4.90 -2.35
C MET A 141 17.56 -5.83 -3.43
N ILE A 142 16.75 -5.31 -4.35
CA ILE A 142 16.22 -6.07 -5.48
C ILE A 142 17.34 -6.57 -6.38
N TYR A 143 18.22 -5.67 -6.82
CA TYR A 143 19.30 -6.00 -7.75
C TYR A 143 20.26 -7.04 -7.16
N GLY A 144 20.63 -6.88 -5.88
CA GLY A 144 21.46 -7.84 -5.16
C GLY A 144 20.81 -9.23 -5.11
N ARG A 145 19.51 -9.30 -4.81
CA ARG A 145 18.79 -10.57 -4.75
C ARG A 145 18.61 -11.23 -6.11
N ALA A 146 18.33 -10.46 -7.16
CA ALA A 146 18.26 -10.96 -8.53
C ALA A 146 19.59 -11.58 -8.99
N LYS A 147 20.72 -10.93 -8.67
CA LYS A 147 22.06 -11.42 -9.03
C LYS A 147 22.47 -12.70 -8.28
N LEU A 148 21.98 -12.89 -7.05
CA LEU A 148 22.27 -14.05 -6.21
C LEU A 148 21.37 -15.26 -6.50
N GLY A 149 20.47 -15.18 -7.49
CA GLY A 149 19.56 -16.27 -7.86
C GLY A 149 18.38 -16.48 -6.91
N GLY A 150 18.17 -15.58 -5.94
CA GLY A 150 17.11 -15.68 -4.93
C GLY A 150 15.77 -15.06 -5.32
N ALA A 151 15.51 -14.96 -6.62
CA ALA A 151 14.29 -14.37 -7.19
C ALA A 151 13.26 -15.42 -7.64
N GLY A 152 13.58 -16.72 -7.52
CA GLY A 152 12.69 -17.85 -7.80
C GLY A 152 12.48 -18.72 -6.57
#